data_AF-A0A0E3P1L0-F1
#
_entry.id   AF-A0A0E3P1L0-F1
#
_cell.length_a   1.000
_cell.length_b   1.000
_cell.length_c   1.000
_cell.angle_alpha   90.00
_cell.angle_beta   90.00
_cell.angle_gamma   90.00
#
_symmetry.space_group_name_H-M   'P 1'
#
loop_
_entity.id
_entity.type
_entity.pdbx_description
1 polymer ?
#
loop_
_entity_poly.entity_id
_entity_poly.type
_entity_poly.pdbx_seq_one_letter_code
_entity_poly.pdbx_strand_id
1 'polypeptide(L)' 'MELLKENVHYGQPIAKKLIPAEYKTRYGITNLFRVELPNFWRMLYTLTAGSSGIEIIVLVLDIIDHKKYDKKFGYNK' A
#
# COMPACT_ATOMS: atom_id res chain seq x y z
N MET A 1 1.50 0.27 14.51
CA MET A 1 2.40 -0.82 14.06
C MET A 1 1.92 -2.20 14.50
N GLU A 2 1.30 -2.35 15.67
CA GLU A 2 0.77 -3.65 16.13
C GLU A 2 -0.43 -4.14 15.30
N LEU A 3 -1.29 -3.22 14.89
CA LEU A 3 -2.52 -3.55 14.17
C LEU A 3 -2.33 -4.32 12.85
N LEU A 4 -1.26 -4.04 12.09
CA LEU A 4 -0.94 -4.78 10.86
C LEU A 4 -0.30 -6.14 11.12
N LYS A 5 0.27 -6.36 12.32
CA LYS A 5 0.76 -7.68 12.73
C LYS A 5 -0.39 -8.61 13.09
N GLU A 6 -1.46 -8.05 13.67
CA GLU A 6 -2.68 -8.79 14.00
C GLU A 6 -3.57 -9.02 12.78
N ASN A 7 -3.67 -8.03 11.88
CA ASN A 7 -4.44 -8.14 10.65
C ASN A 7 -3.75 -7.44 9.48
N VAL A 8 -3.07 -8.24 8.66
CA VAL A 8 -2.37 -7.78 7.44
C VAL A 8 -3.32 -7.19 6.38
N HIS A 9 -4.61 -7.50 6.44
CA HIS A 9 -5.65 -6.99 5.54
C HIS A 9 -6.43 -5.81 6.11
N TYR A 10 -5.93 -5.18 7.18
CA TYR A 10 -6.59 -4.00 7.78
C TYR A 10 -6.76 -2.83 6.79
N GLY A 11 -5.78 -2.61 5.91
CA GLY A 11 -5.86 -1.57 4.90
C GLY A 11 -6.96 -1.85 3.86
N GLN A 12 -7.46 -0.77 3.24
CA GLN A 12 -8.38 -0.89 2.12
C GLN A 12 -7.62 -1.35 0.86
N PRO A 13 -8.04 -2.43 0.20
CA PRO A 13 -7.41 -2.90 -1.02
C PRO A 13 -7.63 -1.90 -2.16
N ILE A 14 -6.57 -1.61 -2.92
CA ILE A 14 -6.65 -0.82 -4.14
C ILE A 14 -6.85 -1.76 -5.34
N ALA A 15 -7.84 -1.46 -6.17
CA ALA A 15 -8.10 -2.21 -7.39
C ALA A 15 -6.84 -2.30 -8.27
N LYS A 16 -6.52 -3.47 -8.80
CA LYS A 16 -5.26 -3.74 -9.55
C LYS A 16 -5.02 -2.78 -10.72
N LYS A 17 -6.09 -2.31 -11.35
CA LYS A 17 -6.07 -1.32 -12.44
C LYS A 17 -5.63 0.09 -12.00
N LEU A 18 -5.81 0.42 -10.72
CA LEU A 18 -5.47 1.71 -10.12
C LEU A 18 -4.07 1.71 -9.46
N ILE A 19 -3.40 0.56 -9.36
CA ILE A 19 -2.05 0.48 -8.81
C ILE A 19 -1.09 1.26 -9.74
N PRO A 20 -0.38 2.29 -9.23
CA PRO A 20 0.57 3.07 -10.02
C PRO A 20 1.60 2.19 -10.73
N ALA A 21 1.85 2.49 -12.01
CA ALA A 21 2.78 1.72 -12.84
C ALA A 21 4.19 1.64 -12.23
N GLU A 22 4.64 2.74 -11.61
CA GLU A 22 5.95 2.79 -10.93
C GLU A 22 6.13 1.70 -9.87
N TYR A 23 5.07 1.35 -9.11
CA TYR A 23 5.18 0.33 -8.08
C TYR A 23 5.24 -1.07 -8.67
N LYS A 24 4.52 -1.31 -9.78
CA LYS A 24 4.59 -2.57 -10.50
C LYS A 24 5.99 -2.77 -11.09
N THR A 25 6.55 -1.74 -11.72
CA THR A 25 7.87 -1.82 -12.36
C THR A 25 9.00 -1.89 -11.34
N ARG A 26 8.94 -1.08 -10.27
CA ARG A 26 10.04 -0.95 -9.30
C ARG A 26 10.05 -2.08 -8.27
N TYR A 27 8.87 -2.56 -7.87
CA TYR A 27 8.73 -3.52 -6.78
C TYR A 27 8.07 -4.84 -7.18
N GLY A 28 7.61 -4.99 -8.44
CA GLY A 28 6.99 -6.24 -8.91
C GLY A 28 5.65 -6.56 -8.25
N ILE A 29 4.99 -5.59 -7.60
CA ILE A 29 3.81 -5.86 -6.78
C ILE A 29 2.56 -6.14 -7.62
N THR A 30 1.70 -7.02 -7.10
CA THR A 30 0.41 -7.38 -7.72
C THR A 30 -0.80 -7.00 -6.84
N ASN A 31 -0.53 -6.56 -5.61
CA ASN A 31 -1.49 -6.09 -4.63
C ASN A 31 -1.00 -4.78 -4.01
N LEU A 32 -1.93 -3.94 -3.57
CA LEU A 32 -1.62 -2.68 -2.89
C LEU A 32 -2.76 -2.36 -1.93
N PHE A 33 -2.41 -1.94 -0.73
CA PHE A 33 -3.33 -1.56 0.32
C PHE A 33 -3.08 -0.13 0.74
N ARG A 34 -4.14 0.53 1.22
CA ARG A 34 -4.11 1.90 1.72
C ARG A 34 -4.67 1.95 3.13
N VAL A 35 -3.96 2.62 4.02
CA VAL A 35 -4.46 2.99 5.36
C VAL A 35 -4.54 4.50 5.44
N GLU A 36 -5.68 5.00 5.90
CA GLU A 36 -5.84 6.41 6.21
C GLU A 36 -5.24 6.68 7.59
N LEU A 37 -4.37 7.69 7.64
CA LEU A 37 -3.70 8.17 8.84
C LEU A 37 -4.24 9.55 9.21
N PRO A 38 -4.04 10.01 10.46
CA PRO A 38 -4.39 11.36 10.87
C PRO A 38 -3.83 12.44 9.93
N ASN A 39 -4.49 13.60 9.89
CA ASN A 39 -4.11 14.73 9.05
C ASN A 39 -4.10 14.42 7.53
N PHE A 40 -4.99 13.51 7.08
CA PHE A 40 -5.15 13.12 5.67
C PHE A 40 -3.89 12.49 5.04
N TRP A 41 -3.03 11.90 5.86
CA TRP A 41 -1.92 11.09 5.38
C TRP A 41 -2.41 9.70 4.98
N ARG A 42 -1.70 9.07 4.06
CA ARG A 42 -2.01 7.73 3.58
C ARG A 42 -0.74 6.90 3.57
N MET A 43 -0.81 5.75 4.23
CA MET A 43 0.23 4.73 4.15
C MET A 43 -0.17 3.70 3.08
N LEU A 44 0.77 3.40 2.20
CA LEU A 44 0.64 2.42 1.13
C LEU A 44 1.56 1.25 1.42
N TYR A 45 1.01 0.04 1.37
CA TYR A 45 1.79 -1.17 1.61
C TYR A 45 1.35 -2.31 0.71
N THR A 46 2.24 -3.28 0.54
CA THR A 46 1.99 -4.54 -0.18
C THR A 46 2.20 -5.72 0.76
N LEU A 47 1.54 -6.83 0.47
CA LEU A 47 1.79 -8.11 1.11
C LEU A 47 2.64 -8.98 0.18
N THR A 48 3.64 -9.64 0.74
CA THR A 48 4.47 -10.65 0.05
C THR A 48 4.69 -11.85 0.95
N ALA A 49 4.91 -13.02 0.37
CA ALA A 49 5.36 -14.18 1.13
C ALA A 49 6.82 -13.97 1.56
N GLY A 50 7.14 -14.38 2.79
CA GLY A 50 8.51 -14.50 3.27
C GLY A 50 9.25 -15.67 2.62
N SER A 51 10.55 -15.77 2.87
CA SER A 51 11.41 -16.78 2.24
C SER A 51 11.01 -18.23 2.56
N SER A 52 10.35 -18.46 3.70
CA SER A 52 9.82 -19.77 4.09
C SER A 52 8.46 -20.10 3.48
N GLY A 53 7.80 -19.14 2.83
CA GLY A 53 6.45 -19.27 2.26
C GLY A 53 5.30 -19.32 3.29
N ILE A 54 5.62 -19.47 4.59
CA ILE A 54 4.64 -19.58 5.68
C ILE A 54 4.30 -18.18 6.23
N GLU A 55 5.24 -17.25 6.16
CA GLU A 55 5.10 -15.90 6.72
C GLU A 55 4.55 -14.91 5.69
N ILE A 56 3.64 -14.05 6.10
CA ILE A 56 3.22 -12.88 5.32
C ILE A 56 4.02 -11.67 5.79
N ILE A 57 4.74 -11.06 4.87
CA ILE A 57 5.51 -9.83 5.09
C ILE A 57 4.70 -8.64 4.60
N VAL A 58 4.56 -7.64 5.47
CA VAL A 58 4.01 -6.33 5.14
C VAL A 58 5.17 -5.41 4.75
N LEU A 59 5.19 -4.94 3.49
CA LEU A 59 6.16 -3.96 3.02
C LEU A 59 5.50 -2.60 2.82
N VAL A 60 5.88 -1.63 3.65
CA VAL A 60 5.44 -0.23 3.49
C VAL A 60 6.22 0.41 2.34
N LEU A 61 5.51 0.88 1.33
CA LEU A 61 6.08 1.47 0.12
C LEU A 61 6.19 2.98 0.21
N ASP A 62 5.18 3.62 0.80
CA ASP A 62 5.09 5.08 0.88
C ASP A 62 4.20 5.52 2.05
N ILE A 63 4.54 6.64 2.67
CA ILE A 63 3.69 7.38 3.60
C ILE A 63 3.62 8.81 3.07
N ILE A 64 2.47 9.19 2.52
CA ILE A 64 2.33 10.42 1.74
C ILE A 64 1.10 11.22 2.15
N ASP A 65 1.19 12.53 2.02
CA ASP A 65 0.07 13.44 2.21
C ASP A 65 -0.98 13.29 1.09
N HIS A 66 -2.10 13.97 1.27
CA HIS A 66 -3.20 13.97 0.32
C HIS A 66 -2.85 14.50 -1.07
N LYS A 67 -2.03 15.55 -1.17
CA LYS A 67 -1.68 16.16 -2.47
C LYS A 67 -0.82 15.22 -3.29
N LYS A 68 0.17 14.59 -2.65
CA LYS A 68 1.04 13.58 -3.27
C LYS A 68 0.25 12.33 -3.66
N TYR A 69 -0.67 11.89 -2.80
CA TYR A 69 -1.55 10.77 -3.11
C TYR A 69 -2.40 11.05 -4.35
N ASP A 70 -3.10 12.18 -4.39
CA ASP A 70 -3.95 12.51 -5.54
C ASP A 70 -3.16 12.56 -6.85
N LYS A 71 -1.99 13.21 -6.83
CA LYS A 71 -1.08 13.25 -7.99
C LYS A 71 -0.62 11.85 -8.40
N LYS A 72 -0.23 10.99 -7.44
CA LYS A 72 0.28 9.64 -7.71
C LYS A 72 -0.79 8.72 -8.31
N PHE A 73 -2.05 8.89 -7.89
CA PHE A 73 -3.17 8.08 -8.37
C PHE A 73 -3.96 8.73 -9.51
N GLY A 74 -3.53 9.91 -9.99
CA GLY A 74 -4.21 10.62 -11.08
C GLY A 74 -5.61 11.10 -10.70
N TYR A 75 -5.87 11.33 -9.42
CA TYR A 75 -7.11 11.94 -8.98
C TYR A 75 -7.03 13.44 -9.22
N ASN A 76 -7.87 13.93 -10.13
CA ASN A 76 -8.06 15.35 -10.32
C ASN A 76 -9.02 15.83 -9.24
N LYS A 77 -8.55 16.78 -8.43
CA LYS A 77 -9.40 17.56 -7.53
C LYS A 77 -9.76 18.88 -8.19
#